data_AF-A0A947BTV3-F1
#
_entry.id   AF-A0A947BTV3-F1
#
_cell.length_a   1.000
_cell.length_b   1.000
_cell.length_c   1.000
_cell.angle_alpha   90.00
_cell.angle_beta   90.00
_cell.angle_gamma   90.00
#
_symmetry.space_group_name_H-M   'P 1'
#
loop_
_entity.id
_entity.type
_entity.pdbx_description
1 polymer ?
#
loop_
_entity_poly.entity_id
_entity_poly.type
_entity_poly.pdbx_seq_one_letter_code
_entity_poly.pdbx_strand_id
1 'polypeptide(L)'
;TFFYDVDTGEMLDTFENPYTGETNKVTASVQGGGAGFGFNYSENGVRPTKFIDKMPEKPLLLQWSSVRDLIWMHAETAYPPGLPQPRKQRQTMFAPLHEFNDPEVLNLSTAFSATVFENWPRWMDMGDEPGHVIWHASGAKIDSLDDLPDAFRERLEREHPDRMTGHPFGGAKKKSTWQ
;
A
#
# COMPACT_ATOMS: atom_id res chain seq x y z
N THR A 1 2.56 -1.12 -8.02
CA THR A 1 1.33 -1.28 -8.81
C THR A 1 1.55 -0.72 -10.19
N PHE A 2 1.23 -1.52 -11.21
CA PHE A 2 1.12 -1.05 -12.59
C PHE A 2 -0.32 -0.63 -12.87
N PHE A 3 -0.51 0.37 -13.71
CA PHE A 3 -1.83 0.86 -14.11
C PHE A 3 -2.27 0.10 -15.35
N TYR A 4 -3.58 -0.08 -15.49
CA TYR A 4 -4.18 -0.84 -16.57
C TYR A 4 -5.21 0.01 -17.27
N ASP A 5 -5.31 -0.16 -18.58
CA ASP A 5 -6.41 0.33 -19.37
C ASP A 5 -7.67 -0.49 -19.07
N VAL A 6 -8.79 0.20 -18.86
CA VAL A 6 -10.03 -0.46 -18.41
C VAL A 6 -10.71 -1.24 -19.54
N ASP A 7 -10.51 -0.81 -20.79
CA ASP A 7 -11.20 -1.39 -21.95
C ASP A 7 -10.45 -2.62 -22.49
N THR A 8 -9.12 -2.53 -22.54
CA THR A 8 -8.24 -3.57 -23.09
C THR A 8 -7.70 -4.52 -22.02
N GLY A 9 -7.61 -4.08 -20.76
CA GLY A 9 -6.96 -4.84 -19.69
C GLY A 9 -5.44 -4.94 -19.84
N GLU A 10 -4.84 -4.13 -20.71
CA GLU A 10 -3.38 -4.06 -20.88
C GLU A 10 -2.75 -3.09 -19.88
N MET A 11 -1.51 -3.37 -19.47
CA MET A 11 -0.78 -2.43 -18.61
C MET A 11 -0.37 -1.19 -19.38
N LEU A 12 -0.61 -0.02 -18.81
CA LEU A 12 -0.29 1.27 -19.41
C LEU A 12 1.21 1.59 -19.32
N ASP A 13 1.76 2.08 -20.42
CA ASP A 13 3.04 2.80 -20.48
C ASP A 13 2.85 4.30 -20.72
N THR A 14 1.76 4.66 -21.39
CA THR A 14 1.34 6.03 -21.66
C THR A 14 -0.13 6.20 -21.34
N PHE A 15 -0.55 7.43 -21.07
CA PHE A 15 -1.92 7.81 -20.78
C PHE A 15 -2.27 9.06 -21.58
N GLU A 16 -3.27 8.95 -22.46
CA GLU A 16 -3.83 10.11 -23.16
C GLU A 16 -4.73 10.87 -22.19
N ASN A 17 -4.26 11.99 -21.67
CA ASN A 17 -4.92 12.70 -20.61
C ASN A 17 -6.07 13.56 -21.16
N PRO A 18 -7.34 13.24 -20.85
CA PRO A 18 -8.47 13.97 -21.42
C PRO A 18 -8.62 15.38 -20.84
N TYR A 19 -7.97 15.68 -19.72
CA TYR A 19 -8.04 16.99 -19.07
C TYR A 19 -7.04 17.98 -19.67
N THR A 20 -5.82 17.53 -19.98
CA THR A 20 -4.75 18.38 -20.52
C THR A 20 -4.59 18.26 -22.03
N GLY A 21 -5.06 17.17 -22.64
CA GLY A 21 -4.82 16.83 -24.05
C GLY A 21 -3.41 16.31 -24.33
N GLU A 22 -2.61 16.09 -23.28
CA GLU A 22 -1.23 15.59 -23.39
C GLU A 22 -1.16 14.07 -23.26
N THR A 23 -0.14 13.48 -23.87
CA THR A 23 0.22 12.07 -23.64
C THR A 23 1.23 11.99 -22.51
N ASN A 24 0.82 11.53 -21.33
CA ASN A 24 1.70 11.38 -20.18
C ASN A 24 2.36 10.00 -20.15
N LYS A 25 3.64 9.93 -19.72
CA LYS A 25 4.30 8.65 -19.44
C LYS A 25 3.88 8.11 -18.09
N VAL A 26 3.25 6.94 -18.06
CA VAL A 26 2.79 6.29 -16.84
C VAL A 26 3.98 5.67 -16.10
N THR A 27 4.08 5.92 -14.80
CA THR A 27 5.11 5.33 -13.94
C THR A 27 4.46 4.46 -12.89
N ALA A 28 5.07 3.30 -12.60
CA ALA A 28 4.55 2.40 -11.57
C ALA A 28 4.46 3.09 -10.20
N SER A 29 3.39 2.83 -9.46
CA SER A 29 3.30 3.24 -8.07
C SER A 29 4.11 2.29 -7.19
N VAL A 30 5.27 2.76 -6.75
CA VAL A 30 6.23 1.96 -5.99
C VAL A 30 6.15 2.33 -4.51
N GLN A 31 5.72 1.39 -3.67
CA GLN A 31 5.60 1.58 -2.22
C GLN A 31 6.85 1.20 -1.45
N GLY A 32 6.92 1.62 -0.17
CA GLY A 32 8.00 1.27 0.76
C GLY A 32 9.29 2.03 0.48
N GLY A 33 9.26 3.37 0.49
CA GLY A 33 10.44 4.21 0.24
C GLY A 33 11.71 3.73 0.94
N GLY A 34 12.88 4.14 0.45
CA GLY A 34 14.20 3.65 0.89
C GLY A 34 14.49 3.72 2.40
N ALA A 35 15.73 3.41 2.80
CA ALA A 35 16.15 3.35 4.19
C ALA A 35 15.56 4.46 5.08
N GLY A 36 14.78 4.06 6.10
CA GLY A 36 14.14 4.97 7.05
C GLY A 36 12.78 5.53 6.63
N PHE A 37 12.24 5.15 5.47
CA PHE A 37 10.82 5.30 5.16
C PHE A 37 10.08 3.99 5.52
N GLY A 38 8.89 4.13 6.08
CA GLY A 38 8.10 3.00 6.62
C GLY A 38 7.28 3.42 7.83
N PHE A 39 6.52 2.48 8.37
CA PHE A 39 5.71 2.66 9.58
C PHE A 39 6.30 1.80 10.71
N ASN A 40 6.40 2.37 11.91
CA ASN A 40 6.71 1.64 13.12
C ASN A 40 5.40 1.30 13.81
N TYR A 41 5.26 0.04 14.16
CA TYR A 41 4.17 -0.48 14.98
C TYR A 41 4.74 -0.80 16.36
N SER A 42 4.20 -0.18 17.40
CA SER A 42 4.52 -0.49 18.79
C SER A 42 3.31 -0.21 19.67
N GLU A 43 3.42 -0.44 20.98
CA GLU A 43 2.41 -0.02 21.97
C GLU A 43 2.07 1.49 21.89
N ASN A 44 3.01 2.31 21.40
CA ASN A 44 2.85 3.75 21.20
C ASN A 44 2.19 4.13 19.86
N GLY A 45 1.61 3.14 19.17
CA GLY A 45 0.81 3.31 17.96
C GLY A 45 1.60 3.18 16.67
N VAL A 46 0.91 3.46 15.55
CA VAL A 46 1.50 3.43 14.21
C VAL A 46 2.07 4.81 13.88
N ARG A 47 3.39 4.92 13.71
CA ARG A 47 4.06 6.19 13.36
C ARG A 47 5.04 6.02 12.20
N PRO A 48 5.05 6.92 11.20
CA PRO A 48 6.06 6.91 10.15
C PRO A 48 7.47 7.06 10.74
N THR A 49 8.44 6.27 10.27
CA THR A 49 9.79 6.22 10.83
C THR A 49 10.50 7.56 10.90
N LYS A 50 10.34 8.42 9.89
CA LYS A 50 10.95 9.77 9.90
C LYS A 50 10.24 10.76 10.83
N PHE A 51 9.10 10.39 11.38
CA PHE A 51 8.21 11.24 12.18
C PHE A 51 7.96 10.66 13.57
N ILE A 52 8.70 9.62 13.99
CA ILE A 52 8.49 8.97 15.28
C ILE A 52 8.60 9.98 16.44
N ASP A 53 9.61 10.85 16.42
CA ASP A 53 9.82 11.90 17.44
C ASP A 53 8.97 13.17 17.20
N LYS A 54 8.24 13.23 16.08
CA LYS A 54 7.45 14.40 15.64
C LYS A 54 5.95 14.19 15.78
N MET A 55 5.53 12.96 16.07
CA MET A 55 4.12 12.59 16.22
C MET A 55 3.89 12.11 17.65
N PRO A 56 2.79 12.55 18.29
CA PRO A 56 2.47 12.13 19.65
C PRO A 56 2.25 10.62 19.70
N GLU A 57 2.58 10.04 20.85
CA GLU A 57 2.29 8.65 21.15
C GLU A 57 0.79 8.47 21.30
N LYS A 58 0.25 7.40 20.72
CA LYS A 58 -1.14 7.01 20.84
C LYS A 58 -1.18 5.50 21.01
N PRO A 59 -1.87 4.96 22.02
CA PRO A 59 -1.97 3.51 22.18
C PRO A 59 -2.37 2.83 20.87
N LEU A 60 -1.73 1.71 20.54
CA LEU A 60 -2.12 0.92 19.38
C LEU A 60 -3.48 0.26 19.64
N LEU A 61 -4.53 0.95 19.23
CA LEU A 61 -5.90 0.46 19.29
C LEU A 61 -6.27 -0.16 17.93
N LEU A 62 -6.22 -1.49 17.86
CA LEU A 62 -6.65 -2.22 16.67
C LEU A 62 -8.18 -2.41 16.73
N GLN A 63 -8.87 -1.96 15.69
CA GLN A 63 -10.32 -2.07 15.62
C GLN A 63 -10.71 -3.38 14.94
N TRP A 64 -11.00 -4.38 15.75
CA TRP A 64 -11.45 -5.70 15.31
C TRP A 64 -12.97 -5.82 15.30
N SER A 65 -13.48 -6.65 14.42
CA SER A 65 -14.87 -7.08 14.40
C SER A 65 -14.93 -8.49 13.81
N SER A 66 -15.94 -9.26 14.18
CA SER A 66 -16.16 -10.59 13.64
C SER A 66 -17.65 -10.88 13.53
N VAL A 67 -18.01 -11.63 12.50
CA VAL A 67 -19.36 -12.13 12.26
C VAL A 67 -19.20 -13.49 11.59
N ARG A 68 -19.89 -14.51 12.12
CA ARG A 68 -19.79 -15.90 11.65
C ARG A 68 -18.34 -16.39 11.68
N ASP A 69 -17.85 -16.89 10.56
CA ASP A 69 -16.53 -17.45 10.31
C ASP A 69 -15.53 -16.41 9.78
N LEU A 70 -15.88 -15.12 9.80
CA LEU A 70 -15.05 -14.03 9.34
C LEU A 70 -14.63 -13.12 10.49
N ILE A 71 -13.34 -12.80 10.54
CA ILE A 71 -12.79 -11.72 11.36
C ILE A 71 -12.18 -10.65 10.45
N TRP A 72 -12.29 -9.39 10.86
CA TRP A 72 -11.64 -8.31 10.15
C TRP A 72 -11.11 -7.23 11.08
N MET A 73 -10.12 -6.51 10.57
CA MET A 73 -9.52 -5.35 11.20
C MET A 73 -9.71 -4.13 10.31
N HIS A 74 -10.18 -3.03 10.90
CA HIS A 74 -10.12 -1.73 10.25
C HIS A 74 -8.78 -1.07 10.53
N ALA A 75 -8.15 -0.53 9.49
CA ALA A 75 -6.92 0.23 9.60
C ALA A 75 -7.02 1.54 8.82
N GLU A 76 -6.28 2.52 9.31
CA GLU A 76 -6.12 3.82 8.68
C GLU A 76 -4.63 4.12 8.54
N THR A 77 -4.23 4.66 7.40
CA THR A 77 -2.85 5.06 7.18
C THR A 77 -2.51 6.28 8.04
N ALA A 78 -1.49 6.15 8.90
CA ALA A 78 -0.99 7.23 9.74
C ALA A 78 -0.12 8.21 8.93
N TYR A 79 -0.74 9.00 8.04
CA TYR A 79 -0.01 9.93 7.19
C TYR A 79 0.80 10.96 7.99
N PRO A 80 2.05 11.26 7.59
CA PRO A 80 2.82 12.35 8.17
C PRO A 80 2.08 13.70 8.13
N PRO A 81 2.26 14.56 9.15
CA PRO A 81 1.74 15.92 9.11
C PRO A 81 2.38 16.75 7.99
N GLY A 82 1.65 17.75 7.49
CA GLY A 82 2.14 18.70 6.49
C GLY A 82 2.07 18.20 5.04
N LEU A 83 1.61 16.97 4.81
CA LEU A 83 1.31 16.54 3.45
C LEU A 83 0.08 17.28 2.90
N PRO A 84 0.08 17.69 1.62
CA PRO A 84 -1.07 18.37 1.01
C PRO A 84 -2.38 17.57 1.15
N GLN A 85 -3.53 18.24 1.15
CA GLN A 85 -4.83 17.58 1.10
C GLN A 85 -5.34 17.52 -0.35
N PRO A 86 -6.19 16.54 -0.71
CA PRO A 86 -6.71 15.48 0.14
C PRO A 86 -5.74 14.29 0.29
N ARG A 87 -5.65 13.75 1.50
CA ARG A 87 -4.87 12.53 1.77
C ARG A 87 -5.47 11.70 2.88
N LYS A 88 -6.04 10.56 2.50
CA LYS A 88 -6.67 9.65 3.45
C LYS A 88 -6.74 8.26 2.85
N GLN A 89 -6.48 7.25 3.66
CA GLN A 89 -6.68 5.86 3.28
C GLN A 89 -7.33 5.15 4.45
N ARG A 90 -8.42 4.45 4.16
CA ARG A 90 -9.05 3.54 5.10
C ARG A 90 -9.18 2.17 4.45
N GLN A 91 -8.80 1.15 5.19
CA GLN A 91 -8.79 -0.22 4.72
C GLN A 91 -9.44 -1.15 5.72
N THR A 92 -9.99 -2.24 5.21
CA THR A 92 -10.49 -3.37 5.99
C THR A 92 -9.78 -4.61 5.51
N MET A 93 -9.15 -5.34 6.43
CA MET A 93 -8.47 -6.61 6.17
C MET A 93 -9.30 -7.73 6.77
N PHE A 94 -9.53 -8.79 6.01
CA PHE A 94 -10.41 -9.90 6.32
C PHE A 94 -9.60 -11.19 6.38
N ALA A 95 -9.94 -12.06 7.33
CA ALA A 95 -9.34 -13.38 7.47
C ALA A 95 -10.37 -14.40 7.97
N PRO A 96 -10.18 -15.71 7.70
CA PRO A 96 -10.98 -16.75 8.30
C PRO A 96 -10.77 -16.80 9.83
N LEU A 97 -11.88 -16.83 10.58
CA LEU A 97 -11.84 -16.83 12.05
C LEU A 97 -11.17 -18.09 12.62
N HIS A 98 -11.29 -19.23 11.93
CA HIS A 98 -10.67 -20.48 12.37
C HIS A 98 -9.14 -20.42 12.26
N GLU A 99 -8.60 -19.90 11.15
CA GLU A 99 -7.15 -19.70 11.00
C GLU A 99 -6.63 -18.67 12.01
N PHE A 100 -7.37 -17.57 12.24
CA PHE A 100 -6.95 -16.52 13.17
C PHE A 100 -6.80 -17.02 14.63
N ASN A 101 -7.59 -18.02 15.03
CA ASN A 101 -7.53 -18.59 16.37
C ASN A 101 -6.57 -19.80 16.47
N ASP A 102 -5.98 -20.23 15.36
CA ASP A 102 -5.05 -21.35 15.34
C ASP A 102 -3.60 -20.83 15.48
N PRO A 103 -2.92 -21.05 16.61
CA PRO A 103 -1.56 -20.58 16.82
C PRO A 103 -0.54 -21.27 15.90
N GLU A 104 -0.87 -22.41 15.28
CA GLU A 104 0.00 -23.08 14.32
C GLU A 104 -0.03 -22.40 12.94
N VAL A 105 -1.02 -21.54 12.67
CA VAL A 105 -1.09 -20.75 11.45
C VAL A 105 -0.15 -19.54 11.54
N LEU A 106 1.05 -19.70 10.99
CA LEU A 106 2.07 -18.63 10.95
C LEU A 106 1.89 -17.66 9.77
N ASN A 107 1.08 -18.02 8.76
CA ASN A 107 0.86 -17.25 7.55
C ASN A 107 -0.65 -17.12 7.24
N LEU A 108 -1.36 -16.29 8.02
CA LEU A 108 -2.83 -16.14 7.94
C LEU A 108 -3.35 -15.74 6.55
N SER A 109 -4.29 -16.47 5.97
CA SER A 109 -4.96 -16.07 4.73
C SER A 109 -5.67 -14.73 4.92
N THR A 110 -5.32 -13.73 4.11
CA THR A 110 -5.85 -12.37 4.26
C THR A 110 -6.25 -11.77 2.93
N ALA A 111 -7.48 -11.27 2.85
CA ALA A 111 -7.93 -10.36 1.80
C ALA A 111 -8.09 -8.95 2.36
N PHE A 112 -8.09 -7.93 1.51
CA PHE A 112 -8.35 -6.56 1.92
C PHE A 112 -9.17 -5.80 0.88
N SER A 113 -9.84 -4.75 1.37
CA SER A 113 -10.38 -3.67 0.55
C SER A 113 -9.99 -2.33 1.17
N ALA A 114 -9.74 -1.33 0.34
CA ALA A 114 -9.40 0.01 0.78
C ALA A 114 -10.00 1.09 -0.12
N THR A 115 -10.25 2.25 0.47
CA THR A 115 -10.51 3.50 -0.24
C THR A 115 -9.40 4.49 0.07
N VAL A 116 -8.84 5.10 -0.98
CA VAL A 116 -7.75 6.07 -0.88
C VAL A 116 -8.16 7.36 -1.57
N PHE A 117 -8.01 8.47 -0.87
CA PHE A 117 -8.03 9.82 -1.40
C PHE A 117 -6.57 10.27 -1.53
N GLU A 118 -6.16 10.62 -2.74
CA GLU A 118 -4.82 11.09 -3.02
C GLU A 118 -4.86 12.19 -4.09
N ASN A 119 -3.94 13.15 -4.01
CA ASN A 119 -3.70 14.09 -5.10
C ASN A 119 -3.45 13.35 -6.43
N TRP A 120 -3.56 14.08 -7.54
CA TRP A 120 -3.14 13.57 -8.84
C TRP A 120 -1.77 12.87 -8.76
N PRO A 121 -1.67 11.62 -9.26
CA PRO A 121 -0.38 10.98 -9.46
C PRO A 121 0.56 11.91 -10.21
N ARG A 122 1.82 11.97 -9.78
CA ARG A 122 2.79 12.91 -10.37
C ARG A 122 2.90 12.77 -11.89
N TRP A 123 2.78 11.54 -12.40
CA TRP A 123 2.89 11.28 -13.82
C TRP A 123 1.73 11.84 -14.64
N MET A 124 0.61 12.25 -14.03
CA MET A 124 -0.48 12.90 -14.76
C MET A 124 -0.20 14.38 -15.06
N ASP A 125 0.84 14.97 -14.46
CA ASP A 125 1.21 16.40 -14.61
C ASP A 125 0.06 17.39 -14.30
N MET A 126 -0.90 16.97 -13.47
CA MET A 126 -2.08 17.75 -13.09
C MET A 126 -1.95 18.40 -11.70
N GLY A 127 -0.74 18.57 -11.17
CA GLY A 127 -0.52 19.03 -9.80
C GLY A 127 -1.14 20.40 -9.46
N ASP A 128 -1.26 21.27 -10.46
CA ASP A 128 -1.86 22.60 -10.35
C ASP A 128 -3.35 22.63 -10.71
N GLU A 129 -3.88 21.51 -11.22
CA GLU A 129 -5.28 21.38 -11.60
C GLU A 129 -6.16 21.03 -10.38
N PRO A 130 -7.34 21.66 -10.23
CA PRO A 130 -8.23 21.37 -9.13
C PRO A 130 -8.75 19.93 -9.23
N GLY A 131 -8.53 19.15 -8.18
CA GLY A 131 -9.07 17.80 -8.08
C GLY A 131 -8.14 16.84 -7.37
N HIS A 132 -8.52 15.57 -7.39
CA HIS A 132 -7.81 14.46 -6.79
C HIS A 132 -8.36 13.14 -7.32
N VAL A 133 -7.66 12.05 -7.04
CA VAL A 133 -8.09 10.70 -7.38
C VAL A 133 -8.68 10.00 -6.15
N ILE A 134 -9.71 9.21 -6.40
CA ILE A 134 -10.29 8.28 -5.43
C ILE A 134 -9.98 6.87 -5.93
N TRP A 135 -9.19 6.13 -5.16
CA TRP A 135 -8.88 4.74 -5.45
C TRP A 135 -9.81 3.83 -4.66
N HIS A 136 -10.32 2.81 -5.33
CA HIS A 136 -10.81 1.61 -4.68
C HIS A 136 -9.83 0.48 -4.94
N ALA A 137 -9.28 -0.09 -3.87
CA ALA A 137 -8.33 -1.18 -3.95
C ALA A 137 -8.91 -2.43 -3.31
N SER A 138 -8.62 -3.57 -3.90
CA SER A 138 -8.84 -4.88 -3.30
C SER A 138 -7.67 -5.78 -3.63
N GLY A 139 -7.38 -6.73 -2.75
CA GLY A 139 -6.36 -7.73 -3.01
C GLY A 139 -6.33 -8.79 -1.93
N ALA A 140 -5.45 -9.75 -2.11
CA ALA A 140 -5.18 -10.80 -1.14
C ALA A 140 -3.68 -10.97 -0.95
N LYS A 141 -3.30 -11.52 0.19
CA LYS A 141 -1.95 -12.05 0.38
C LYS A 141 -1.81 -13.31 -0.46
N ILE A 142 -0.73 -13.39 -1.22
CA ILE A 142 -0.32 -14.56 -2.01
C ILE A 142 0.78 -15.32 -1.27
N ASP A 143 0.96 -16.60 -1.59
CA ASP A 143 1.92 -17.47 -0.92
C ASP A 143 3.32 -17.36 -1.52
N SER A 144 3.40 -17.15 -2.83
CA SER A 144 4.65 -16.99 -3.57
C SER A 144 4.57 -15.87 -4.62
N LEU A 145 5.73 -15.40 -5.08
CA LEU A 145 5.82 -14.57 -6.29
C LEU A 145 5.37 -15.34 -7.55
N ASP A 146 5.36 -16.67 -7.50
CA ASP A 146 4.84 -17.52 -8.59
C ASP A 146 3.32 -17.42 -8.75
N ASP A 147 2.60 -16.90 -7.75
CA ASP A 147 1.15 -16.66 -7.82
C ASP A 147 0.80 -15.34 -8.51
N LEU A 148 1.81 -14.54 -8.89
CA LEU A 148 1.58 -13.31 -9.66
C LEU A 148 1.18 -13.65 -11.11
N PRO A 149 0.27 -12.88 -11.73
CA PRO A 149 -0.02 -13.02 -13.15
C PRO A 149 1.25 -12.86 -14.00
N ASP A 150 1.45 -13.73 -14.98
CA ASP A 150 2.68 -13.81 -15.78
C ASP A 150 3.12 -12.45 -16.33
N ALA A 151 2.21 -11.72 -17.01
CA ALA A 151 2.51 -10.41 -17.57
C ALA A 151 2.94 -9.39 -16.50
N PHE A 152 2.32 -9.41 -15.32
CA PHE A 152 2.69 -8.54 -14.20
C PHE A 152 4.09 -8.88 -13.69
N ARG A 153 4.38 -10.18 -13.51
CA ARG A 153 5.67 -10.66 -13.04
C ARG A 153 6.79 -10.32 -14.02
N GLU A 154 6.61 -10.57 -15.31
CA GLU A 154 7.58 -10.24 -16.35
C GLU A 154 7.93 -8.75 -16.35
N ARG A 155 6.92 -7.88 -16.21
CA ARG A 155 7.15 -6.43 -16.11
C ARG A 155 7.87 -6.05 -14.81
N LEU A 156 7.48 -6.64 -13.68
CA LEU A 156 8.10 -6.40 -12.38
C LEU A 156 9.59 -6.78 -12.39
N GLU A 157 9.94 -7.94 -12.94
CA GLU A 157 11.32 -8.43 -13.04
C GLU A 157 12.18 -7.52 -13.93
N ARG A 158 11.61 -7.02 -15.03
CA ARG A 158 12.29 -6.12 -15.96
C ARG A 158 12.52 -4.73 -15.39
N GLU A 159 11.49 -4.14 -14.77
CA GLU A 159 11.48 -2.71 -14.40
C GLU A 159 11.85 -2.44 -12.94
N HIS A 160 11.65 -3.43 -12.05
CA HIS A 160 11.87 -3.31 -10.61
C HIS A 160 12.51 -4.58 -10.01
N PRO A 161 13.66 -5.06 -10.54
CA PRO A 161 14.31 -6.27 -10.03
C PRO A 161 14.71 -6.16 -8.54
N ASP A 162 14.90 -4.94 -8.02
CA ASP A 162 15.14 -4.66 -6.60
C ASP A 162 13.95 -5.03 -5.69
N ARG A 163 12.77 -5.27 -6.28
CA ARG A 163 11.51 -5.57 -5.58
C ARG A 163 11.10 -7.03 -5.62
N MET A 164 11.96 -7.89 -6.18
CA MET A 164 11.73 -9.34 -6.24
C MET A 164 12.10 -10.07 -4.94
N THR A 165 12.47 -9.35 -3.88
CA THR A 165 12.84 -9.94 -2.59
C THR A 165 12.16 -9.23 -1.43
N GLY A 166 11.93 -9.94 -0.32
CA GLY A 166 11.41 -9.37 0.93
C GLY A 166 12.38 -8.41 1.65
N HIS A 167 13.55 -8.14 1.08
CA HIS A 167 14.59 -7.28 1.64
C HIS A 167 15.02 -6.19 0.65
N PRO A 168 14.12 -5.27 0.25
CA PRO A 168 14.42 -4.27 -0.78
C PRO A 168 15.53 -3.26 -0.40
N PHE A 169 16.03 -3.28 0.84
CA PHE A 169 17.06 -2.35 1.35
C PHE A 169 18.15 -3.04 2.20
N GLY A 170 18.76 -4.12 1.69
CA GLY A 170 19.75 -4.95 2.41
C GLY A 170 20.96 -4.22 3.08
N GLY A 171 21.13 -2.90 2.88
CA GLY A 171 22.12 -2.07 3.56
C GLY A 171 21.61 -1.15 4.68
N ALA A 172 20.30 -1.09 4.95
CA ALA A 172 19.73 -0.20 5.96
C ALA A 172 19.84 -0.82 7.37
N LYS A 173 20.49 -0.11 8.32
CA LYS A 173 20.48 -0.53 9.74
C LYS A 173 19.04 -0.59 10.24
N LYS A 174 18.59 -1.79 10.65
CA LYS A 174 17.31 -1.97 11.35
C LYS A 174 17.31 -1.12 12.61
N LYS A 175 16.47 -0.08 12.65
CA LYS A 175 16.05 0.55 13.92
C LYS A 175 14.83 -0.22 14.41
N SER A 176 15.03 -1.45 14.85
CA SER A 176 13.97 -2.15 15.58
C SER A 176 14.03 -1.70 17.04
N THR A 177 12.89 -1.27 17.58
CA THR A 177 12.74 -0.92 19.01
C THR A 177 12.14 -2.08 19.81
N TRP A 178 12.09 -3.29 19.27
CA TRP A 178 11.69 -4.46 20.04
C TRP A 178 12.84 -4.85 20.99
N GLN A 179 12.70 -4.47 22.26
CA GLN A 179 13.33 -5.14 23.40
C GLN A 179 12.33 -6.13 24.00
#